data_AF-A0A9D2G9V0-F1
#
_entry.id   AF-A0A9D2G9V0-F1
#
_cell.length_a   1.000
_cell.length_b   1.000
_cell.length_c   1.000
_cell.angle_alpha   90.00
_cell.angle_beta   90.00
_cell.angle_gamma   90.00
#
_symmetry.space_group_name_H-M   'P 1'
#
loop_
_entity.id
_entity.type
_entity.pdbx_description
1 polymer ?
#
loop_
_entity_poly.entity_id
_entity_poly.type
_entity_poly.pdbx_seq_one_letter_code
_entity_poly.pdbx_strand_id
1 'polypeptide(L)'
;MRWSDLLRMSISSLRRRKLRTFLTVLGVVIGTASIVVMISLGLGLQQSMYEEVEQNGGTTSLTVTGKTGDGMMMSYSYGTDGNMEEESQKYITDEVVEELKGLKHVKSANPVLNVSALALKGRYIGYLDLYGMTPEELEARNIELEPGGRLPDPDSAELELVFGNAVLTNFYEESTGRGYWETGEMPDIDLKTDQLFLILDQDAYYSAQEPVSSGPTEGGDGSGTEVSSPKAPKKYVVHACGVVAGGMEA
;
A
#
# COMPACT_ATOMS: atom_id res chain seq x y z
N MET A 1 31.39 5.44 -65.75
CA MET A 1 31.41 6.55 -64.75
C MET A 1 31.43 5.92 -63.37
N ARG A 2 32.34 6.32 -62.49
CA ARG A 2 32.47 5.70 -61.15
C ARG A 2 31.47 6.36 -60.21
N TRP A 3 30.74 5.57 -59.41
CA TRP A 3 29.72 6.07 -58.46
C TRP A 3 30.27 7.16 -57.52
N SER A 4 31.54 7.03 -57.13
CA SER A 4 32.27 8.03 -56.34
C SER A 4 32.35 9.42 -57.00
N ASP A 5 32.36 9.49 -58.33
CA ASP A 5 32.45 10.74 -59.07
C ASP A 5 31.11 11.48 -59.09
N LEU A 6 30.00 10.73 -59.23
CA LEU A 6 28.63 11.27 -59.11
C LEU A 6 28.37 11.84 -57.71
N LEU A 7 28.86 11.15 -56.67
CA LEU A 7 28.74 11.58 -55.27
C LEU A 7 29.55 12.85 -55.01
N ARG A 8 30.77 12.94 -55.59
CA ARG A 8 31.63 14.13 -55.51
C ARG A 8 31.03 15.34 -56.25
N MET A 9 30.45 15.13 -57.42
CA MET A 9 29.72 16.18 -58.15
C MET A 9 28.49 16.68 -57.37
N SER A 10 27.73 15.76 -56.77
CA SER A 10 26.54 16.09 -55.96
C SER A 10 26.88 16.86 -54.68
N ILE A 11 27.96 16.49 -53.98
CA ILE A 11 28.43 17.22 -52.79
C ILE A 11 28.89 18.63 -53.16
N SER A 12 29.59 18.78 -54.30
CA SER A 12 30.06 20.08 -54.78
C SER A 12 28.91 21.05 -55.09
N SER A 13 27.80 20.54 -55.64
CA SER A 13 26.61 21.35 -55.95
C SER A 13 25.87 21.80 -54.68
N LEU A 14 25.77 20.94 -53.67
CA LEU A 14 25.20 21.29 -52.35
C LEU A 14 26.05 22.34 -51.62
N ARG A 15 27.39 22.23 -51.71
CA ARG A 15 28.33 23.15 -51.05
C ARG A 15 28.31 24.58 -51.64
N ARG A 16 27.75 24.79 -52.84
CA ARG A 16 27.51 26.14 -53.40
C ARG A 16 26.33 26.85 -52.75
N ARG A 17 25.36 26.12 -52.16
CA ARG A 17 24.14 26.69 -51.55
C ARG A 17 24.05 26.34 -50.05
N LYS A 18 25.11 26.65 -49.31
CA LYS A 18 25.33 26.27 -47.91
C LYS A 18 24.13 26.56 -46.99
N LEU A 19 23.53 27.75 -47.07
CA LEU A 19 22.43 28.15 -46.19
C LEU A 19 21.18 27.29 -46.40
N ARG A 20 20.79 27.08 -47.67
CA ARG A 20 19.59 26.30 -48.01
C ARG A 20 19.77 24.84 -47.63
N THR A 21 20.90 24.25 -47.98
CA THR A 21 21.20 22.84 -47.66
C THR A 21 21.31 22.63 -46.15
N PHE A 22 21.89 23.59 -45.41
CA PHE A 22 21.95 23.51 -43.96
C PHE A 22 20.56 23.56 -43.32
N LEU A 23 19.71 24.52 -43.69
CA LEU A 23 18.35 24.64 -43.15
C LEU A 23 17.49 23.41 -43.45
N THR A 24 17.61 22.81 -44.65
CA THR A 24 16.85 21.59 -44.99
C THR A 24 17.33 20.38 -44.20
N VAL A 25 18.64 20.22 -44.01
CA VAL A 25 19.19 19.10 -43.22
C VAL A 25 18.84 19.27 -41.75
N LEU A 26 18.92 20.50 -41.22
CA LEU A 26 18.54 20.81 -39.85
C LEU A 26 17.07 20.47 -39.57
N GLY A 27 16.16 20.83 -40.49
CA GLY A 27 14.75 20.48 -40.36
C GLY A 27 14.51 18.97 -40.31
N VAL A 28 15.17 18.20 -41.17
CA VAL A 28 15.06 16.73 -41.19
C VAL A 28 15.65 16.12 -39.91
N VAL A 29 16.78 16.62 -39.42
CA VAL A 29 17.42 16.13 -38.19
C VAL A 29 16.54 16.39 -36.97
N ILE A 30 15.99 17.60 -36.84
CA ILE A 30 15.09 17.94 -35.72
C ILE A 30 13.82 17.08 -35.77
N GLY A 31 13.21 16.94 -36.95
CA GLY A 31 11.98 16.15 -37.11
C GLY A 31 12.17 14.65 -36.83
N THR A 32 13.28 14.07 -37.31
CA THR A 32 13.59 12.66 -37.02
C THR A 32 13.95 12.45 -35.56
N ALA A 33 14.72 13.36 -34.95
CA ALA A 33 15.05 13.29 -33.53
C ALA A 33 13.80 13.39 -32.63
N SER A 34 12.86 14.30 -32.93
CA SER A 34 11.64 14.45 -32.13
C SER A 34 10.74 13.21 -32.18
N ILE A 35 10.64 12.55 -33.35
CA ILE A 35 9.86 11.31 -33.50
C ILE A 35 10.52 10.17 -32.69
N VAL A 36 11.85 10.03 -32.76
CA VAL A 36 12.58 9.00 -32.01
C VAL A 36 12.43 9.20 -30.50
N VAL A 37 12.56 10.44 -30.01
CA VAL A 37 12.39 10.75 -28.59
C VAL A 37 10.97 10.44 -28.12
N MET A 38 9.95 10.84 -28.88
CA MET A 38 8.55 10.59 -28.55
C MET A 38 8.26 9.08 -28.46
N ILE A 39 8.73 8.29 -29.43
CA ILE A 39 8.55 6.84 -29.42
C ILE A 39 9.30 6.20 -28.25
N SER A 40 10.52 6.64 -27.98
CA SER A 40 11.35 6.08 -26.89
C SER A 40 10.73 6.33 -25.51
N LEU A 41 10.23 7.55 -25.28
CA LEU A 41 9.52 7.88 -24.04
C LEU A 41 8.20 7.10 -23.92
N GLY A 42 7.43 6.99 -25.00
CA GLY A 42 6.18 6.22 -24.99
C GLY A 42 6.41 4.75 -24.64
N LEU A 43 7.40 4.11 -25.27
CA LEU A 43 7.74 2.71 -24.99
C LEU A 43 8.35 2.53 -23.60
N GLY A 44 9.19 3.47 -23.14
CA GLY A 44 9.79 3.43 -21.81
C GLY A 44 8.76 3.54 -20.69
N LEU A 45 7.80 4.46 -20.83
CA LEU A 45 6.68 4.58 -19.87
C LEU A 45 5.80 3.33 -19.89
N GLN A 46 5.50 2.80 -21.08
CA GLN A 46 4.73 1.56 -21.18
C GLN A 46 5.44 0.40 -20.49
N GLN A 47 6.75 0.23 -20.70
CA GLN A 47 7.54 -0.80 -20.02
C GLN A 47 7.55 -0.60 -18.50
N SER A 48 7.74 0.64 -18.03
CA SER A 48 7.70 0.97 -16.61
C SER A 48 6.34 0.64 -15.99
N MET A 49 5.23 0.95 -16.68
CA MET A 49 3.90 0.59 -16.19
C MET A 49 3.68 -0.92 -16.19
N TYR A 50 4.22 -1.66 -17.16
CA TYR A 50 4.15 -3.12 -17.13
C TYR A 50 4.94 -3.71 -15.96
N GLU A 51 6.15 -3.23 -15.70
CA GLU A 51 6.96 -3.67 -14.57
C GLU A 51 6.29 -3.34 -13.23
N GLU A 52 5.71 -2.14 -13.09
CA GLU A 52 4.95 -1.75 -11.91
C GLU A 52 3.72 -2.64 -11.70
N VAL A 53 2.97 -2.97 -12.77
CA VAL A 53 1.83 -3.88 -12.69
C VAL A 53 2.27 -5.31 -12.34
N GLU A 54 3.38 -5.78 -12.89
CA GLU A 54 3.95 -7.10 -12.57
C GLU A 54 4.40 -7.19 -11.11
N GLN A 55 5.04 -6.14 -10.59
CA GLN A 55 5.47 -6.05 -9.18
C GLN A 55 4.28 -5.99 -8.22
N ASN A 56 3.18 -5.34 -8.61
CA ASN A 56 1.96 -5.26 -7.81
C ASN A 56 1.06 -6.52 -7.89
N GLY A 57 1.57 -7.65 -8.39
CA GLY A 57 0.84 -8.93 -8.40
C GLY A 57 0.00 -9.20 -9.65
N GLY A 58 0.04 -8.30 -10.63
CA GLY A 58 -0.53 -8.47 -11.96
C GLY A 58 -2.06 -8.63 -12.00
N THR A 59 -2.63 -8.69 -13.20
CA THR A 59 -4.06 -9.02 -13.45
C THR A 59 -4.46 -10.44 -12.98
N THR A 60 -3.58 -11.13 -12.27
CA THR A 60 -3.72 -12.50 -11.77
C THR A 60 -4.06 -12.58 -10.29
N SER A 61 -4.00 -11.46 -9.54
CA SER A 61 -4.46 -11.42 -8.16
C SER A 61 -5.96 -11.13 -8.11
N LEU A 62 -6.72 -12.01 -7.47
CA LEU A 62 -8.14 -11.82 -7.20
C LEU A 62 -8.33 -11.74 -5.68
N THR A 63 -8.77 -10.58 -5.20
CA THR A 63 -9.15 -10.42 -3.79
C THR A 63 -10.60 -10.84 -3.63
N VAL A 64 -10.82 -11.93 -2.90
CA VAL A 64 -12.18 -12.43 -2.58
C VAL A 64 -12.54 -11.96 -1.18
N THR A 65 -13.57 -11.13 -1.07
CA THR A 65 -14.10 -10.64 0.21
C THR A 65 -15.45 -11.28 0.50
N GLY A 66 -15.67 -11.69 1.76
CA GLY A 66 -16.98 -12.18 2.21
C GLY A 66 -18.01 -11.06 2.38
N LYS A 67 -19.24 -11.43 2.75
CA LYS A 67 -20.34 -10.50 3.05
C LYS A 67 -20.07 -9.72 4.34
N THR A 68 -19.78 -8.43 4.17
CA THR A 68 -19.81 -7.34 5.16
C THR A 68 -18.90 -7.48 6.38
N GLY A 69 -17.77 -6.78 6.33
CA GLY A 69 -17.10 -6.22 7.50
C GLY A 69 -17.01 -4.71 7.30
N ASP A 70 -17.63 -3.97 8.21
CA ASP A 70 -17.70 -2.51 8.28
C ASP A 70 -16.32 -1.86 8.03
N GLY A 71 -16.15 -1.14 6.92
CA GLY A 71 -14.85 -0.61 6.50
C GLY A 71 -14.93 0.22 5.22
N MET A 72 -15.23 1.51 5.40
CA MET A 72 -15.29 2.55 4.37
C MET A 72 -14.01 2.64 3.53
N MET A 73 -14.12 2.40 2.21
CA MET A 73 -13.60 3.24 1.10
C MET A 73 -13.29 2.39 -0.14
N MET A 74 -13.78 2.85 -1.30
CA MET A 74 -13.39 2.41 -2.66
C MET A 74 -13.98 1.09 -3.20
N SER A 75 -15.30 0.92 -3.11
CA SER A 75 -16.02 0.36 -4.26
C SER A 75 -16.15 1.46 -5.30
N TYR A 76 -15.14 1.61 -6.17
CA TYR A 76 -15.26 2.48 -7.33
C TYR A 76 -16.49 2.06 -8.12
N SER A 77 -17.47 2.96 -8.12
CA SER A 77 -18.63 2.98 -8.99
C SER A 77 -18.17 2.88 -10.45
N TYR A 78 -18.08 1.65 -10.97
CA TYR A 78 -18.30 1.38 -12.37
C TYR A 78 -19.68 0.75 -12.48
N GLY A 79 -20.60 1.50 -13.08
CA GLY A 79 -22.02 1.18 -13.17
C GLY A 79 -22.27 -0.28 -13.46
N THR A 80 -22.76 -1.00 -12.46
CA THR A 80 -23.33 -2.32 -12.63
C THR A 80 -24.80 -2.18 -12.31
N ASP A 81 -25.55 -2.20 -13.40
CA ASP A 81 -26.98 -2.32 -13.52
C ASP A 81 -27.57 -3.25 -12.44
N GLY A 82 -28.47 -2.73 -11.62
CA GLY A 82 -29.82 -3.26 -11.35
C GLY A 82 -30.05 -4.73 -10.96
N ASN A 83 -29.04 -5.58 -10.81
CA ASN A 83 -29.19 -6.99 -10.48
C ASN A 83 -28.23 -7.34 -9.32
N MET A 84 -28.69 -7.06 -8.09
CA MET A 84 -28.19 -7.75 -6.90
C MET A 84 -28.68 -9.21 -6.95
N GLU A 85 -28.15 -9.98 -7.88
CA GLU A 85 -28.31 -11.42 -7.90
C GLU A 85 -27.43 -12.00 -6.79
N GLU A 86 -28.12 -12.52 -5.77
CA GLU A 86 -27.62 -13.30 -4.64
C GLU A 86 -26.29 -12.82 -4.04
N GLU A 87 -26.38 -11.85 -3.12
CA GLU A 87 -25.30 -11.59 -2.15
C GLU A 87 -24.78 -12.92 -1.60
N SER A 88 -23.51 -13.24 -1.87
CA SER A 88 -22.92 -14.50 -1.40
C SER A 88 -23.01 -14.57 0.12
N GLN A 89 -23.88 -15.44 0.64
CA GLN A 89 -24.06 -15.66 2.08
C GLN A 89 -22.89 -16.44 2.71
N LYS A 90 -21.84 -16.71 1.93
CA LYS A 90 -20.72 -17.56 2.33
C LYS A 90 -19.64 -16.71 2.99
N TYR A 91 -19.35 -17.01 4.24
CA TYR A 91 -18.14 -16.49 4.90
C TYR A 91 -16.90 -17.11 4.27
N ILE A 92 -15.79 -16.37 4.31
CA ILE A 92 -14.49 -16.91 3.90
C ILE A 92 -14.00 -17.81 5.04
N THR A 93 -14.34 -19.10 4.96
CA THR A 93 -13.84 -20.14 5.85
C THR A 93 -12.67 -20.87 5.20
N ASP A 94 -11.90 -21.63 5.99
CA ASP A 94 -10.78 -22.43 5.48
C ASP A 94 -11.23 -23.39 4.36
N GLU A 95 -12.43 -23.96 4.47
CA GLU A 95 -13.04 -24.80 3.44
C GLU A 95 -13.25 -24.06 2.12
N VAL A 96 -13.64 -22.78 2.15
CA VAL A 96 -13.78 -21.95 0.95
C VAL A 96 -12.44 -21.67 0.32
N VAL A 97 -11.41 -21.44 1.14
CA VAL A 97 -10.04 -21.24 0.64
C VAL A 97 -9.56 -22.52 -0.08
N GLU A 98 -9.81 -23.70 0.48
CA GLU A 98 -9.48 -24.98 -0.18
C GLU A 98 -10.28 -25.19 -1.47
N GLU A 99 -11.57 -24.86 -1.49
CA GLU A 99 -12.40 -24.92 -2.70
C GLU A 99 -11.85 -24.01 -3.79
N LEU A 100 -11.45 -22.79 -3.45
CA LEU A 100 -10.84 -21.82 -4.37
C LEU A 100 -9.49 -22.32 -4.89
N LYS A 101 -8.65 -22.93 -4.03
CA LYS A 101 -7.39 -23.58 -4.45
C LYS A 101 -7.63 -24.70 -5.47
N GLY A 102 -8.76 -25.39 -5.39
CA GLY A 102 -9.13 -26.51 -6.27
C GLY A 102 -9.59 -26.10 -7.68
N LEU A 103 -9.84 -24.81 -7.93
CA LEU A 103 -10.33 -24.33 -9.22
C LEU A 103 -9.24 -24.36 -10.30
N LYS A 104 -9.65 -24.73 -11.52
CA LYS A 104 -8.75 -24.72 -12.68
C LYS A 104 -8.27 -23.29 -12.95
N HIS A 105 -6.96 -23.12 -13.15
CA HIS A 105 -6.25 -21.84 -13.33
C HIS A 105 -5.95 -21.03 -12.06
N VAL A 106 -6.29 -21.53 -10.87
CA VAL A 106 -5.83 -20.93 -9.60
C VAL A 106 -4.46 -21.51 -9.25
N LYS A 107 -3.44 -20.66 -9.17
CA LYS A 107 -2.07 -21.07 -8.78
C LYS A 107 -1.92 -21.16 -7.26
N SER A 108 -2.57 -20.24 -6.55
CA SER A 108 -2.52 -20.11 -5.09
C SER A 108 -3.77 -19.34 -4.66
N ALA A 109 -4.33 -19.67 -3.49
CA ALA A 109 -5.40 -18.90 -2.86
C ALA A 109 -5.16 -18.93 -1.35
N ASN A 110 -5.02 -17.78 -0.72
CA ASN A 110 -4.66 -17.72 0.69
C ASN A 110 -5.49 -16.68 1.44
N PRO A 111 -5.77 -16.92 2.72
CA PRO A 111 -6.52 -15.99 3.54
C PRO A 111 -5.63 -14.81 3.92
N VAL A 112 -6.20 -13.60 3.85
CA VAL A 112 -5.59 -12.38 4.36
C VAL A 112 -6.54 -11.82 5.42
N LEU A 113 -6.02 -11.68 6.64
CA LEU A 113 -6.74 -11.01 7.72
C LEU A 113 -6.29 -9.56 7.79
N ASN A 114 -7.22 -8.61 7.71
CA ASN A 114 -6.94 -7.20 7.96
C ASN A 114 -7.56 -6.80 9.31
N VAL A 115 -6.76 -6.21 10.19
CA VAL A 115 -7.20 -5.65 11.47
C VAL A 115 -6.60 -4.27 11.66
N SER A 116 -7.42 -3.25 11.84
CA SER A 116 -6.95 -1.93 12.24
C SER A 116 -6.59 -1.92 13.73
N ALA A 117 -5.46 -1.31 14.05
CA ALA A 117 -4.92 -1.24 15.40
C ALA A 117 -4.32 0.14 15.70
N LEU A 118 -4.38 0.53 16.97
CA LEU A 118 -3.69 1.71 17.47
C LEU A 118 -2.35 1.31 18.09
N ALA A 119 -1.28 1.96 17.68
CA ALA A 119 0.04 1.83 18.28
C ALA A 119 0.38 3.05 19.14
N LEU A 120 0.85 2.81 20.36
CA LEU A 120 1.23 3.84 21.31
C LEU A 120 2.71 3.69 21.67
N LYS A 121 3.41 4.82 21.67
CA LYS A 121 4.78 4.92 22.20
C LYS A 121 5.06 6.31 22.75
N GLY A 122 5.24 6.37 24.07
CA GLY A 122 5.48 7.62 24.78
C GLY A 122 4.35 8.62 24.52
N ARG A 123 4.67 9.71 23.83
CA ARG A 123 3.73 10.79 23.45
C ARG A 123 3.09 10.61 22.07
N TYR A 124 3.48 9.57 21.33
CA TYR A 124 3.02 9.34 19.97
C TYR A 124 1.97 8.23 19.92
N ILE A 125 0.96 8.45 19.08
CA ILE A 125 -0.09 7.50 18.74
C ILE A 125 -0.13 7.37 17.21
N GLY A 126 -0.28 6.15 16.70
CA GLY A 126 -0.34 5.88 15.27
C GLY A 126 -1.43 4.86 14.95
N TYR A 127 -2.09 5.05 13.81
CA TYR A 127 -3.03 4.07 13.25
C TYR A 127 -2.28 3.13 12.32
N LEU A 128 -2.40 1.83 12.60
CA LEU A 128 -1.75 0.77 11.86
C LEU A 128 -2.79 -0.19 11.30
N ASP A 129 -2.63 -0.57 10.04
CA ASP A 129 -3.35 -1.71 9.48
C ASP A 129 -2.47 -2.96 9.57
N LEU A 130 -2.93 -3.94 10.32
CA LEU A 130 -2.25 -5.21 10.49
C LEU A 130 -2.77 -6.20 9.45
N TYR A 131 -1.85 -6.74 8.66
CA TYR A 131 -2.13 -7.79 7.69
C TYR A 131 -1.59 -9.12 8.20
N GLY A 132 -2.49 -10.04 8.56
CA GLY A 132 -2.16 -11.42 8.89
C GLY A 132 -2.18 -12.30 7.65
N MET A 133 -1.07 -12.97 7.37
CA MET A 133 -0.88 -13.90 6.24
C MET A 133 -0.12 -15.14 6.70
N THR A 134 -0.17 -16.21 5.91
CA THR A 134 0.64 -17.40 6.18
C THR A 134 2.13 -17.12 5.91
N PRO A 135 3.07 -17.77 6.63
CA PRO A 135 4.52 -17.56 6.43
C PRO A 135 4.97 -17.80 4.98
N GLU A 136 4.44 -18.85 4.34
CA GLU A 136 4.74 -19.19 2.94
C GLU A 136 4.38 -18.06 1.96
N GLU A 137 3.30 -17.32 2.24
CA GLU A 137 2.86 -16.19 1.42
C GLU A 137 3.71 -14.94 1.64
N LEU A 138 4.09 -14.66 2.88
CA LEU A 138 5.00 -13.56 3.20
C LEU A 138 6.35 -13.74 2.49
N GLU A 139 6.86 -14.97 2.43
CA GLU A 139 8.04 -15.31 1.63
C GLU A 139 7.78 -15.16 0.12
N ALA A 140 6.63 -15.63 -0.38
CA ALA A 140 6.28 -15.55 -1.80
C ALA A 140 6.11 -14.11 -2.31
N ARG A 141 5.75 -13.16 -1.42
CA ARG A 141 5.67 -11.73 -1.74
C ARG A 141 7.05 -11.08 -1.94
N ASN A 142 8.14 -11.78 -1.60
CA ASN A 142 9.52 -11.31 -1.79
C ASN A 142 9.73 -9.87 -1.30
N ILE A 143 9.22 -9.58 -0.09
CA ILE A 143 9.32 -8.27 0.53
C ILE A 143 10.80 -8.03 0.87
N GLU A 144 11.41 -7.01 0.28
CA GLU A 144 12.77 -6.61 0.63
C GLU A 144 12.77 -6.03 2.05
N LEU A 145 13.60 -6.58 2.94
CA LEU A 145 13.74 -6.11 4.32
C LEU A 145 15.10 -5.42 4.50
N GLU A 146 15.15 -4.42 5.39
CA GLU A 146 16.40 -3.79 5.78
C GLU A 146 17.38 -4.78 6.42
N PRO A 147 18.71 -4.51 6.37
CA PRO A 147 19.71 -5.38 6.98
C PRO A 147 19.41 -5.65 8.46
N GLY A 148 19.24 -6.94 8.79
CA GLY A 148 18.90 -7.40 10.14
C GLY A 148 17.41 -7.65 10.38
N GLY A 149 16.54 -7.35 9.42
CA GLY A 149 15.13 -7.71 9.46
C GLY A 149 14.89 -9.19 9.11
N ARG A 150 13.91 -9.81 9.77
CA ARG A 150 13.38 -11.13 9.46
C ARG A 150 11.85 -11.07 9.35
N LEU A 151 11.27 -12.08 8.70
CA LEU A 151 9.83 -12.29 8.75
C LEU A 151 9.41 -12.78 10.16
N PRO A 152 8.14 -12.56 10.57
CA PRO A 152 7.65 -13.00 11.86
C PRO A 152 7.69 -14.52 11.97
N ASP A 153 8.16 -15.04 13.10
CA ASP A 153 8.18 -16.48 13.35
C ASP A 153 6.82 -16.94 13.91
N PRO A 154 6.11 -17.89 13.26
CA PRO A 154 4.83 -18.39 13.75
C PRO A 154 4.91 -19.10 15.11
N ASP A 155 6.09 -19.59 15.50
CA ASP A 155 6.31 -20.29 16.77
C ASP A 155 6.83 -19.36 17.88
N SER A 156 6.96 -18.06 17.62
CA SER A 156 7.40 -17.09 18.63
C SER A 156 6.36 -16.93 19.73
N ALA A 157 6.82 -16.84 20.98
CA ALA A 157 5.97 -16.62 22.14
C ALA A 157 5.43 -15.17 22.21
N GLU A 158 6.00 -14.25 21.44
CA GLU A 158 5.66 -12.83 21.40
C GLU A 158 5.12 -12.44 20.02
N LEU A 159 4.28 -11.41 19.98
CA LEU A 159 3.70 -10.92 18.74
C LEU A 159 4.76 -10.09 17.99
N GLU A 160 5.34 -10.70 16.98
CA GLU A 160 6.36 -10.11 16.10
C GLU A 160 5.70 -9.49 14.88
N LEU A 161 6.10 -8.25 14.55
CA LEU A 161 5.56 -7.52 13.40
C LEU A 161 6.68 -7.09 12.45
N VAL A 162 6.41 -7.16 11.15
CA VAL A 162 7.21 -6.48 10.13
C VAL A 162 6.56 -5.13 9.88
N PHE A 163 7.34 -4.07 10.01
CA PHE A 163 6.88 -2.71 9.82
C PHE A 163 7.21 -2.20 8.42
N GLY A 164 6.25 -1.52 7.79
CA GLY A 164 6.52 -0.79 6.55
C GLY A 164 7.51 0.35 6.78
N ASN A 165 8.31 0.69 5.76
CA ASN A 165 9.23 1.83 5.76
C ASN A 165 8.54 3.16 6.11
N ALA A 166 7.29 3.36 5.68
CA ALA A 166 6.53 4.58 5.91
C ALA A 166 5.69 4.57 7.20
N VAL A 167 5.73 3.50 8.01
CA VAL A 167 4.83 3.35 9.17
C VAL A 167 4.99 4.47 10.20
N LEU A 168 6.20 5.01 10.33
CA LEU A 168 6.49 6.11 11.25
C LEU A 168 5.75 7.40 10.89
N THR A 169 5.39 7.59 9.62
CA THR A 169 4.64 8.78 9.17
C THR A 169 3.19 8.78 9.65
N ASN A 170 2.66 7.60 10.04
CA ASN A 170 1.30 7.45 10.56
C ASN A 170 1.21 7.82 12.05
N PHE A 171 2.34 8.02 12.72
CA PHE A 171 2.36 8.45 14.11
C PHE A 171 2.26 9.98 14.20
N TYR A 172 1.45 10.43 15.16
CA TYR A 172 1.29 11.83 15.53
C TYR A 172 1.37 11.99 17.04
N GLU A 173 1.70 13.19 17.49
CA GLU A 173 1.80 13.48 18.92
C GLU A 173 0.40 13.64 19.53
N GLU A 174 0.06 12.85 20.55
CA GLU A 174 -1.28 12.83 21.17
C GLU A 174 -1.66 14.21 21.75
N SER A 175 -0.69 14.96 22.29
CA SER A 175 -0.95 16.26 22.92
C SER A 175 -1.20 17.39 21.94
N THR A 176 -0.61 17.34 20.75
CA THR A 176 -0.69 18.44 19.77
C THR A 176 -1.50 18.08 18.54
N GLY A 177 -1.75 16.79 18.30
CA GLY A 177 -2.38 16.27 17.09
C GLY A 177 -1.49 16.36 15.85
N ARG A 178 -0.26 16.87 15.99
CA ARG A 178 0.63 17.12 14.85
C ARG A 178 1.42 15.87 14.52
N GLY A 179 1.35 15.47 13.25
CA GLY A 179 2.13 14.36 12.70
C GLY A 179 3.25 14.82 11.75
N TYR A 180 3.85 13.84 11.09
CA TYR A 180 4.87 14.05 10.06
C TYR A 180 4.40 14.99 8.94
N TRP A 181 3.13 14.85 8.51
CA TRP A 181 2.56 15.66 7.42
C TRP A 181 2.38 17.15 7.74
N GLU A 182 2.40 17.54 9.03
CA GLU A 182 2.29 18.93 9.46
C GLU A 182 3.63 19.54 9.87
N THR A 183 4.50 18.73 10.49
CA THR A 183 5.76 19.20 11.07
C THR A 183 6.95 18.96 10.16
N GLY A 184 6.86 17.98 9.26
CA GLY A 184 8.00 17.48 8.47
C GLY A 184 9.04 16.73 9.31
N GLU A 185 8.80 16.53 10.60
CA GLU A 185 9.70 15.83 11.51
C GLU A 185 9.18 14.42 11.78
N MET A 186 10.07 13.44 11.67
CA MET A 186 9.73 12.07 12.04
C MET A 186 9.56 11.94 13.55
N PRO A 187 8.63 11.10 14.02
CA PRO A 187 8.55 10.78 15.43
C PRO A 187 9.88 10.15 15.89
N ASP A 188 10.31 10.50 17.10
CA ASP A 188 11.50 9.92 17.73
C ASP A 188 11.19 8.49 18.19
N ILE A 189 11.12 7.59 17.21
CA ILE A 189 10.76 6.18 17.39
C ILE A 189 11.75 5.32 16.62
N ASP A 190 12.60 4.58 17.33
CA ASP A 190 13.36 3.50 16.70
C ASP A 190 12.55 2.21 16.70
N LEU A 191 12.05 1.81 15.53
CA LEU A 191 11.28 0.57 15.37
C LEU A 191 12.11 -0.67 15.71
N LYS A 192 13.45 -0.63 15.56
CA LYS A 192 14.30 -1.82 15.72
C LYS A 192 14.56 -2.17 17.18
N THR A 193 14.53 -1.18 18.07
CA THR A 193 14.94 -1.35 19.46
C THR A 193 13.80 -1.13 20.44
N ASP A 194 12.84 -0.29 20.10
CA ASP A 194 11.82 0.12 21.05
C ASP A 194 10.58 -0.78 21.01
N GLN A 195 9.96 -0.94 22.18
CA GLN A 195 8.70 -1.66 22.34
C GLN A 195 7.52 -0.74 22.00
N LEU A 196 6.54 -1.26 21.28
CA LEU A 196 5.30 -0.55 20.97
C LEU A 196 4.14 -1.21 21.73
N PHE A 197 3.19 -0.40 22.17
CA PHE A 197 1.94 -0.91 22.74
C PHE A 197 0.85 -0.89 21.67
N LEU A 198 0.33 -2.05 21.34
CA LEU A 198 -0.69 -2.23 20.32
C LEU A 198 -2.06 -2.46 20.96
N ILE A 199 -3.07 -1.77 20.45
CA ILE A 199 -4.46 -1.82 20.89
C ILE A 199 -5.31 -2.22 19.69
N LEU A 200 -5.88 -3.42 19.75
CA LEU A 200 -6.73 -3.99 18.70
C LEU A 200 -8.19 -3.55 18.81
N ASP A 201 -8.59 -3.05 19.99
CA ASP A 201 -9.96 -2.61 20.27
C ASP A 201 -10.00 -1.09 20.37
N GLN A 202 -10.24 -0.45 19.23
CA GLN A 202 -10.23 0.99 19.08
C GLN A 202 -11.45 1.63 19.77
N ASP A 203 -12.60 0.97 19.75
CA ASP A 203 -13.83 1.47 20.39
C ASP A 203 -13.70 1.46 21.91
N ALA A 204 -13.10 0.40 22.48
CA ALA A 204 -12.76 0.36 23.90
C ALA A 204 -11.73 1.44 24.28
N TYR A 205 -10.81 1.79 23.38
CA TYR A 205 -9.83 2.85 23.61
C TYR A 205 -10.48 4.22 23.74
N TYR A 206 -11.32 4.60 22.76
CA TYR A 206 -11.98 5.90 22.76
C TYR A 206 -13.04 6.04 23.84
N SER A 207 -13.86 5.01 24.06
CA SER A 207 -14.86 5.01 25.13
C SER A 207 -14.24 5.09 26.54
N ALA A 208 -12.99 4.67 26.72
CA ALA A 208 -12.25 4.84 27.96
C ALA A 208 -11.64 6.24 28.13
N GLN A 209 -11.48 7.01 27.05
CA GLN A 209 -10.99 8.40 27.09
C GLN A 209 -12.13 9.42 27.25
N GLU A 210 -13.38 9.06 26.95
CA GLU A 210 -14.51 9.95 27.21
C GLU A 210 -14.70 10.18 28.71
N PRO A 211 -14.75 11.44 29.18
CA PRO A 211 -15.15 11.70 30.55
C PRO A 211 -16.58 11.20 30.71
N VAL A 212 -16.81 10.30 31.67
CA VAL A 212 -18.15 9.83 32.05
C VAL A 212 -19.02 11.07 32.23
N SER A 213 -19.90 11.35 31.26
CA SER A 213 -20.82 12.47 31.37
C SER A 213 -21.85 12.09 32.42
N SER A 214 -21.59 12.44 33.68
CA SER A 214 -22.58 12.44 34.74
C SER A 214 -23.57 13.57 34.48
N GLY A 215 -24.39 13.43 33.45
CA GLY A 215 -25.62 14.22 33.29
C GLY A 215 -26.66 13.67 34.27
N PRO A 216 -27.46 14.52 34.95
CA PRO A 216 -28.46 14.04 35.87
C PRO A 216 -29.57 13.32 35.08
N THR A 217 -29.71 12.01 35.29
CA THR A 217 -30.87 11.25 34.80
C THR A 217 -32.08 11.62 35.64
N GLU A 218 -32.82 12.65 35.24
CA GLU A 218 -34.18 12.86 35.74
C GLU A 218 -35.13 11.86 35.06
N GLY A 219 -35.54 10.86 35.86
CA GLY A 219 -36.89 10.30 35.83
C GLY A 219 -37.18 9.19 34.82
N GLY A 220 -37.40 7.98 35.34
CA GLY A 220 -38.38 7.06 34.75
C GLY A 220 -37.92 5.62 34.51
N ASP A 221 -38.24 4.77 35.49
CA ASP A 221 -38.58 3.35 35.37
C ASP A 221 -37.48 2.33 34.92
N GLY A 222 -36.86 1.69 35.91
CA GLY A 222 -37.13 0.27 36.12
C GLY A 222 -36.74 -0.73 35.02
N SER A 223 -35.60 -0.57 34.35
CA SER A 223 -34.86 -1.73 33.84
C SER A 223 -33.36 -1.46 33.96
N GLY A 224 -32.67 -2.32 34.71
CA GLY A 224 -31.23 -2.19 34.95
C GLY A 224 -30.47 -2.51 33.67
N THR A 225 -30.28 -1.51 32.81
CA THR A 225 -29.19 -1.52 31.85
C THR A 225 -27.92 -1.33 32.66
N GLU A 226 -27.15 -2.39 32.85
CA GLU A 226 -25.80 -2.31 33.40
C GLU A 226 -25.05 -1.24 32.59
N VAL A 227 -24.76 -0.11 33.22
CA VAL A 227 -23.81 0.87 32.70
C VAL A 227 -22.47 0.17 32.74
N SER A 228 -22.07 -0.44 31.62
CA SER A 228 -20.79 -1.10 31.51
C SER A 228 -19.72 -0.04 31.70
N SER A 229 -18.97 -0.13 32.80
CA SER A 229 -17.72 0.58 32.99
C SER A 229 -16.85 0.38 31.73
N PRO A 230 -16.26 1.44 31.14
CA PRO A 230 -15.47 1.29 29.92
C PRO A 230 -14.38 0.27 30.19
N LYS A 231 -14.44 -0.85 29.46
CA LYS A 231 -13.50 -1.96 29.61
C LYS A 231 -12.16 -1.42 29.14
N ALA A 232 -11.19 -1.32 30.06
CA ALA A 232 -9.87 -0.82 29.72
C ALA A 232 -9.33 -1.60 28.49
N PRO A 233 -8.93 -0.91 27.41
CA PRO A 233 -8.48 -1.55 26.19
C PRO A 233 -7.28 -2.44 26.51
N LYS A 234 -7.28 -3.67 25.98
CA LYS A 234 -6.15 -4.58 26.13
C LYS A 234 -4.97 -4.03 25.33
N LYS A 235 -3.85 -3.81 26.01
CA LYS A 235 -2.58 -3.39 25.41
C LYS A 235 -1.72 -4.63 25.23
N TYR A 236 -1.26 -4.86 24.00
CA TYR A 236 -0.33 -5.92 23.65
C TYR A 236 1.04 -5.30 23.44
N VAL A 237 2.08 -5.86 24.05
CA VAL A 237 3.46 -5.46 23.76
C VAL A 237 3.88 -6.15 22.47
N VAL A 238 4.36 -5.37 21.50
CA VAL A 238 4.80 -5.90 20.20
C VAL A 238 6.22 -5.47 19.90
N HIS A 239 6.94 -6.34 19.21
CA HIS A 239 8.32 -6.15 18.81
C HIS A 239 8.43 -6.14 17.28
N ALA A 240 9.28 -5.25 16.74
CA ALA A 240 9.63 -5.32 15.33
C ALA A 240 10.60 -6.47 15.08
N CYS A 241 10.23 -7.39 14.19
CA CYS A 241 11.14 -8.41 13.68
C CYS A 241 11.86 -7.95 12.41
N GLY A 242 11.31 -6.98 11.69
CA GLY A 242 11.92 -6.39 10.50
C GLY A 242 11.26 -5.08 10.07
N VAL A 243 11.99 -4.32 9.26
CA VAL A 243 11.47 -3.13 8.57
C VAL A 243 11.64 -3.34 7.08
N VAL A 244 10.61 -3.04 6.29
CA VAL A 244 10.68 -3.12 4.82
C VAL A 244 11.73 -2.13 4.30
N ALA A 245 12.58 -2.59 3.41
CA ALA A 245 13.58 -1.76 2.75
C ALA A 245 12.91 -0.82 1.74
N GLY A 246 13.31 0.45 1.76
CA GLY A 246 12.80 1.45 0.83
C GLY A 246 12.82 2.85 1.44
N GLY A 247 13.13 3.86 0.62
CA GLY A 247 12.94 5.26 1.03
C GLY A 247 11.45 5.58 1.14
N MET A 248 11.10 6.72 1.74
CA MET A 248 9.70 7.18 1.88
C MET A 248 8.98 7.50 0.54
N GLU A 249 9.66 7.25 -0.59
CA GLU A 249 9.17 7.52 -1.95
C GLU A 249 8.77 6.23 -2.70
N ALA A 250 8.84 5.06 -2.04
CA ALA A 250 8.51 3.76 -2.62
C ALA A 250 7.00 3.45 -2.58
#